data_AF-A0A3C1GRW3-F1
#
_entry.id   AF-A0A3C1GRW3-F1
#
_cell.length_a   1.000
_cell.length_b   1.000
_cell.length_c   1.000
_cell.angle_alpha   90.00
_cell.angle_beta   90.00
_cell.angle_gamma   90.00
#
_symmetry.space_group_name_H-M   'P 1'
#
loop_
_entity.id
_entity.type
_entity.pdbx_description
1 polymer ?
#
loop_
_entity_poly.entity_id
_entity_poly.type
_entity_poly.pdbx_seq_one_letter_code
_entity_poly.pdbx_strand_id
1 'polypeptide(L)'
;MIDGIWWLVILVSVVVGLWLLAKARGAKAASSDNTNELPKNDPLQKTAALVKKSFPEYQVSRKAKHLLISRQGKKVAMITIDKSLATGARRLGEVPIMNYHRVPSRDVLTAHLADAE
;
A
#
# COMPACT_ATOMS: atom_id res chain seq x y z
N MET A 1 31.66 -45.24 -9.91
CA MET A 1 30.58 -45.05 -10.90
C MET A 1 29.31 -44.95 -10.09
N ILE A 2 28.63 -43.80 -10.07
CA ILE A 2 27.36 -43.67 -9.36
C ILE A 2 26.35 -44.48 -10.14
N ASP A 3 25.89 -45.58 -9.54
CA ASP A 3 24.90 -46.47 -10.12
C ASP A 3 23.58 -45.73 -10.30
N GLY A 4 22.83 -46.01 -11.36
CA GLY A 4 21.66 -45.20 -11.77
C GLY A 4 20.60 -45.06 -10.66
N ILE A 5 20.52 -46.05 -9.78
CA ILE A 5 19.62 -46.09 -8.61
C ILE A 5 20.04 -45.07 -7.54
N TRP A 6 21.34 -44.83 -7.37
CA TRP A 6 21.84 -43.90 -6.35
C TRP A 6 21.51 -42.44 -6.68
N TRP A 7 21.38 -42.11 -7.97
CA TRP A 7 20.95 -40.78 -8.42
C TRP A 7 19.50 -40.48 -8.03
N LEU A 8 18.61 -41.48 -8.04
CA LEU A 8 17.21 -41.31 -7.63
C LEU A 8 17.08 -40.97 -6.15
N VAL A 9 17.92 -41.55 -5.28
CA VAL A 9 17.91 -41.27 -3.84
C VAL A 9 18.30 -39.81 -3.57
N ILE A 10 19.30 -39.29 -4.28
CA ILE A 10 19.73 -37.89 -4.17
C ILE A 10 18.61 -36.96 -4.63
N LEU A 11 17.98 -37.26 -5.76
CA LEU A 11 16.90 -36.45 -6.31
C LEU A 11 15.71 -36.38 -5.36
N VAL A 12 15.29 -37.52 -4.79
CA VAL A 12 14.19 -37.57 -3.82
C VAL A 12 14.54 -36.78 -2.56
N SER A 13 15.77 -36.88 -2.05
CA SER A 13 16.22 -36.13 -0.87
C SER A 13 16.14 -34.62 -1.07
N VAL A 14 16.55 -34.12 -2.24
CA VAL A 14 16.47 -32.69 -2.58
C VAL A 14 15.02 -32.22 -2.67
N VAL A 15 14.12 -33.02 -3.27
CA VAL A 15 12.69 -32.70 -3.36
C VAL A 15 12.05 -32.63 -1.98
N VAL A 16 12.35 -33.58 -1.09
CA VAL A 16 11.83 -33.58 0.29
C VAL A 16 12.38 -32.39 1.08
N GLY A 17 13.67 -32.06 0.93
CA GLY A 17 14.28 -30.89 1.56
C GLY A 17 13.64 -29.58 1.12
N LEU A 18 13.40 -29.40 -0.19
CA LEU A 18 12.69 -28.23 -0.72
C LEU A 18 11.23 -28.17 -0.27
N TRP A 19 10.55 -29.32 -0.20
CA TRP A 19 9.16 -29.40 0.27
C TRP A 19 9.03 -29.06 1.75
N LEU A 20 9.93 -29.56 2.60
CA LEU A 20 9.99 -29.21 4.02
C LEU A 20 10.33 -27.73 4.21
N LEU A 21 11.27 -27.18 3.43
CA LEU A 21 11.62 -25.76 3.49
C LEU A 21 10.45 -24.86 3.05
N ALA A 22 9.71 -25.26 2.01
CA ALA A 22 8.49 -24.56 1.58
C ALA A 22 7.39 -24.65 2.64
N LYS A 23 7.18 -25.81 3.25
CA LYS A 23 6.16 -26.01 4.29
C LYS A 23 6.49 -25.26 5.58
N ALA A 24 7.77 -25.18 5.95
CA ALA A 24 8.24 -24.34 7.05
C ALA A 24 8.07 -22.84 6.78
N ARG A 25 8.26 -22.40 5.52
CA ARG A 25 7.97 -21.01 5.12
C ARG A 25 6.47 -20.72 5.05
N GLY A 26 5.61 -21.72 4.80
CA GLY A 26 4.15 -21.60 4.82
C GLY A 26 3.55 -21.32 6.20
N ALA A 27 4.26 -21.65 7.28
CA ALA A 27 3.83 -21.36 8.66
C ALA A 27 4.27 -19.97 9.17
N LYS A 28 4.90 -19.15 8.33
CA LYS A 28 5.29 -17.78 8.67
C LYS A 28 4.81 -16.79 7.62
N ALA A 29 3.51 -16.81 7.35
CA ALA A 29 2.83 -15.64 6.80
C ALA A 29 2.88 -14.53 7.87
N ALA A 30 3.95 -13.75 7.82
CA ALA A 30 4.01 -12.34 8.19
C ALA A 30 3.05 -11.90 9.32
N SER A 31 3.33 -12.28 10.56
CA SER A 31 3.07 -11.36 11.68
C SER A 31 4.36 -10.60 11.95
N SER A 32 4.76 -9.78 10.96
CA SER A 32 5.50 -8.58 11.29
C SER A 32 4.45 -7.65 11.84
N ASP A 33 4.11 -7.82 13.13
CA ASP A 33 3.38 -6.82 13.89
C ASP A 33 4.32 -5.63 14.09
N ASN A 34 4.64 -4.96 12.98
CA ASN A 34 4.93 -3.54 13.02
C ASN A 34 3.56 -2.89 13.23
N THR A 35 3.06 -2.94 14.46
CA THR A 35 2.23 -1.87 14.99
C THR A 35 3.08 -0.60 14.97
N ASN A 36 3.34 -0.08 13.76
CA ASN A 36 3.20 1.34 13.53
C ASN A 36 1.75 1.64 13.87
N GLU A 37 1.45 1.72 15.17
CA GLU A 37 0.32 2.48 15.64
C GLU A 37 0.55 3.88 15.08
N LEU A 38 -0.06 4.12 13.92
CA LEU A 38 0.00 5.41 13.29
C LEU A 38 -0.51 6.39 14.34
N PRO A 39 0.21 7.49 14.58
CA PRO A 39 -0.07 8.37 15.69
C PRO A 39 -1.56 8.69 15.69
N LYS A 40 -2.27 8.49 16.80
CA LYS A 40 -3.73 8.67 16.90
C LYS A 40 -4.21 10.05 16.42
N ASN A 41 -3.30 11.01 16.27
CA ASN A 41 -3.54 12.35 15.73
C ASN A 41 -2.92 12.57 14.35
N ASP A 42 -2.86 11.55 13.50
CA ASP A 42 -2.29 11.67 12.17
C ASP A 42 -3.22 12.44 11.22
N PRO A 43 -2.76 13.54 10.59
CA PRO A 43 -3.57 14.31 9.65
C PRO A 43 -4.02 13.50 8.43
N LEU A 44 -3.27 12.48 8.00
CA LEU A 44 -3.67 11.58 6.91
C LEU A 44 -4.88 10.74 7.34
N GLN A 45 -4.91 10.28 8.59
CA GLN A 45 -6.05 9.50 9.09
C GLN A 45 -7.33 10.34 9.16
N LYS A 46 -7.22 11.59 9.60
CA LYS A 46 -8.34 12.55 9.61
C LYS A 46 -8.83 12.82 8.19
N THR A 47 -7.90 13.00 7.25
CA THR A 47 -8.24 13.21 5.83
C THR A 47 -8.93 11.98 5.25
N ALA A 48 -8.45 10.77 5.56
CA ALA A 48 -9.07 9.52 5.11
C ALA A 48 -10.51 9.37 5.63
N ALA A 49 -10.73 9.66 6.92
CA ALA A 49 -12.06 9.64 7.52
C ALA A 49 -12.99 10.68 6.88
N LEU A 50 -12.47 11.87 6.58
CA LEU A 50 -13.23 12.93 5.93
C LEU A 50 -13.60 12.55 4.49
N VAL A 51 -12.68 11.99 3.72
CA VAL A 51 -12.94 11.54 2.34
C VAL A 51 -13.96 10.39 2.36
N LYS A 52 -13.79 9.40 3.22
CA LYS A 52 -14.75 8.28 3.34
C LYS A 52 -16.16 8.73 3.72
N LYS A 53 -16.28 9.77 4.55
CA LYS A 53 -17.58 10.34 4.95
C LYS A 53 -18.19 11.23 3.87
N SER A 54 -17.37 11.99 3.16
CA SER A 54 -17.84 13.00 2.20
C SER A 54 -18.05 12.44 0.79
N PHE A 55 -17.29 11.40 0.43
CA PHE A 55 -17.27 10.81 -0.90
C PHE A 55 -17.23 9.27 -0.82
N PRO A 56 -18.37 8.62 -0.49
CA PRO A 56 -18.44 7.16 -0.34
C PRO A 56 -18.10 6.38 -1.62
N GLU A 57 -18.21 7.02 -2.78
CA GLU A 57 -17.87 6.46 -4.09
C GLU A 57 -16.35 6.31 -4.34
N TYR A 58 -15.52 6.99 -3.55
CA TYR A 58 -14.07 6.87 -3.62
C TYR A 58 -13.54 5.92 -2.54
N GLN A 59 -12.74 4.96 -2.98
CA GLN A 59 -11.98 4.07 -2.11
C GLN A 59 -10.69 4.75 -1.66
N VAL A 60 -10.53 4.88 -0.34
CA VAL A 60 -9.33 5.46 0.27
C VAL A 60 -8.47 4.34 0.84
N SER A 61 -7.25 4.20 0.35
CA SER A 61 -6.26 3.25 0.85
C SER A 61 -5.07 3.99 1.45
N ARG A 62 -4.77 3.73 2.72
CA ARG A 62 -3.62 4.34 3.40
C ARG A 62 -2.35 3.53 3.14
N LYS A 63 -1.30 4.21 2.68
CA LYS A 63 0.02 3.64 2.42
C LYS A 63 1.09 4.49 3.12
N ALA A 64 1.44 4.11 4.34
CA ALA A 64 2.45 4.77 5.19
C ALA A 64 2.32 6.31 5.22
N LYS A 65 3.02 7.02 4.34
CA LYS A 65 3.10 8.50 4.26
C LYS A 65 2.14 9.14 3.26
N HIS A 66 1.30 8.36 2.59
CA HIS A 66 0.32 8.86 1.61
C HIS A 66 -1.02 8.12 1.69
N LEU A 67 -2.05 8.77 1.16
CA LEU A 67 -3.37 8.21 0.91
C LEU A 67 -3.55 8.07 -0.59
N LEU A 68 -3.95 6.89 -1.02
CA LEU A 68 -4.39 6.64 -2.37
C LEU A 68 -5.90 6.76 -2.41
N ILE A 69 -6.39 7.56 -3.35
CA ILE A 69 -7.80 7.67 -3.68
C ILE A 69 -8.01 6.98 -5.01
N SER A 70 -8.93 6.02 -5.01
CA SER A 70 -9.31 5.25 -6.19
C SER A 70 -10.82 5.29 -6.38
N ARG A 71 -11.30 5.29 -7.61
CA ARG A 71 -12.73 5.20 -7.94
C ARG A 71 -12.92 4.04 -8.92
N GLN A 72 -13.83 3.12 -8.62
CA GLN A 72 -14.12 1.95 -9.47
C GLN A 72 -12.85 1.15 -9.91
N GLY A 73 -11.85 1.05 -9.04
CA GLY A 73 -10.59 0.36 -9.33
C GLY A 73 -9.53 1.16 -10.09
N LYS A 74 -9.84 2.38 -10.55
CA LYS A 74 -8.86 3.31 -11.13
C LYS A 74 -8.31 4.24 -10.05
N LYS A 75 -7.00 4.49 -10.05
CA LYS A 75 -6.36 5.44 -9.13
C LYS A 75 -6.59 6.85 -9.65
N VAL A 76 -7.21 7.70 -8.85
CA VAL A 76 -7.59 9.07 -9.24
C VAL A 76 -6.64 10.09 -8.65
N ALA A 77 -6.24 9.92 -7.38
CA ALA A 77 -5.33 10.85 -6.74
C ALA A 77 -4.48 10.18 -5.66
N MET A 78 -3.30 10.74 -5.40
CA MET A 78 -2.50 10.43 -4.23
C MET A 78 -2.40 11.67 -3.36
N ILE A 79 -2.76 11.57 -2.09
CA ILE A 79 -2.66 12.66 -1.13
C ILE A 79 -1.48 12.41 -0.20
N THR A 80 -0.58 13.37 -0.10
CA THR A 80 0.47 13.41 0.92
C THR A 80 0.23 14.58 1.86
N ILE A 81 0.64 14.43 3.12
CA ILE A 81 0.62 15.52 4.09
C ILE A 81 2.00 15.65 4.68
N ASP A 82 2.80 16.55 4.11
CA ASP A 82 4.19 16.78 4.52
C ASP A 82 4.51 18.28 4.40
N LYS A 83 5.03 18.85 5.50
CA LYS A 83 5.42 20.26 5.60
C LYS A 83 6.70 20.58 4.82
N SER A 84 7.53 19.57 4.60
CA SER A 84 8.83 19.70 3.93
C SER A 84 8.74 19.49 2.41
N LEU A 85 7.62 18.92 1.94
CA LEU A 85 7.37 18.76 0.51
C LEU A 85 6.79 20.04 -0.07
N ALA A 86 7.47 20.63 -1.06
CA ALA A 86 6.95 21.75 -1.81
C ALA A 86 5.60 21.39 -2.45
N THR A 87 4.63 22.30 -2.38
CA THR A 87 3.34 22.21 -3.07
C THR A 87 3.60 22.29 -4.57
N GLY A 88 3.88 21.15 -5.19
CA GLY A 88 4.09 21.03 -6.64
C GLY A 88 3.18 19.97 -7.21
N ALA A 89 2.72 20.17 -8.44
CA ALA A 89 1.97 19.19 -9.22
C ALA A 89 2.89 18.01 -9.59
N ARG A 90 3.14 17.12 -8.63
CA ARG A 90 3.86 15.87 -8.88
C ARG A 90 2.85 14.85 -9.38
N ARG A 91 3.21 14.04 -10.37
CA ARG A 91 2.37 12.94 -10.84
C ARG A 91 3.15 11.63 -10.64
N LEU A 92 2.49 10.60 -10.15
CA LEU A 92 3.03 9.24 -10.12
C LEU A 92 2.44 8.47 -11.30
N GLY A 93 3.07 8.57 -12.46
CA GLY A 93 2.47 8.16 -13.73
C GLY A 93 1.32 9.09 -14.09
N GLU A 94 0.13 8.52 -14.30
CA GLU A 94 -1.09 9.28 -14.61
C GLU A 94 -1.77 9.88 -13.36
N VAL A 95 -1.39 9.42 -12.16
CA VAL A 95 -2.07 9.81 -10.91
C VAL A 95 -1.49 11.11 -10.36
N PRO A 96 -2.28 12.19 -10.24
CA PRO A 96 -1.83 13.43 -9.59
C PRO A 96 -1.56 13.22 -8.09
N ILE A 97 -0.48 13.81 -7.61
CA ILE A 97 -0.08 13.84 -6.21
C ILE A 97 -0.39 15.23 -5.65
N MET A 98 -1.28 15.26 -4.66
CA MET A 98 -1.70 16.45 -3.94
C MET A 98 -0.98 16.49 -2.60
N ASN A 99 -0.07 17.44 -2.42
CA ASN A 99 0.58 17.65 -1.13
C ASN A 99 -0.12 18.76 -0.34
N TYR A 100 -0.56 18.43 0.88
CA TYR A 100 -1.12 19.40 1.81
C TYR A 100 -0.18 19.60 3.01
N HIS A 101 -0.21 20.81 3.57
CA HIS A 101 0.53 21.13 4.81
C HIS A 101 -0.30 20.86 6.07
N ARG A 102 -1.62 20.69 5.92
CA ARG A 102 -2.62 20.45 6.97
C ARG A 102 -3.76 19.59 6.42
N VAL A 103 -4.65 19.10 7.30
CA VAL A 103 -5.87 18.40 6.88
C VAL A 103 -6.68 19.31 5.95
N PRO A 104 -6.92 18.92 4.69
CA PRO A 104 -7.69 19.72 3.75
C PRO A 104 -9.18 19.73 4.11
N SER A 105 -9.83 20.85 3.83
CA SER A 105 -11.30 20.99 3.95
C SER A 105 -12.00 20.20 2.85
N ARG A 106 -13.29 19.90 3.06
CA ARG A 106 -14.11 19.19 2.07
C ARG A 106 -14.08 19.87 0.70
N ASP A 107 -14.28 21.19 0.64
CA ASP A 107 -14.39 21.91 -0.63
C ASP A 107 -13.07 21.91 -1.42
N VAL A 108 -11.94 21.97 -0.72
CA VAL A 108 -10.60 21.86 -1.33
C VAL A 108 -10.40 20.46 -1.90
N LEU A 109 -10.78 19.42 -1.16
CA LEU A 109 -10.74 18.04 -1.67
C LEU A 109 -11.64 17.88 -2.89
N THR A 110 -12.87 18.41 -2.86
CA THR A 110 -13.80 18.34 -4.00
C THR A 110 -13.19 18.96 -5.25
N ALA A 111 -12.67 20.19 -5.14
CA ALA A 111 -12.09 20.89 -6.29
C ALA A 111 -10.90 20.13 -6.88
N HIS A 112 -10.04 19.59 -6.02
CA HIS A 112 -8.86 18.83 -6.47
C HIS A 112 -9.21 17.45 -7.03
N LEU A 113 -10.23 16.77 -6.47
CA LEU A 113 -10.71 15.48 -6.98
C LEU A 113 -11.43 15.64 -8.32
N ALA A 114 -12.17 16.74 -8.51
CA ALA A 114 -12.82 17.06 -9.77
C ALA A 114 -11.83 17.41 -10.90
N ASP A 115 -10.70 18.05 -10.56
CA ASP A 115 -9.61 18.33 -11.51
C ASP A 115 -8.77 17.09 -11.86
N ALA A 116 -8.78 16.09 -10.98
CA ALA A 116 -8.01 14.86 -11.12
C ALA A 116 -8.74 13.73 -11.88
N GLU A 117 -10.05 13.88 -12.10
CA GLU A 117 -10.89 12.96 -12.86
C GLU A 117 -10.89 13.28 -14.36
#